data_AF-A0A976IWZ5-F1
#
_entry.id   AF-A0A976IWZ5-F1
#
_cell.length_a   1.000
_cell.length_b   1.000
_cell.length_c   1.000
_cell.angle_alpha   90.00
_cell.angle_beta   90.00
_cell.angle_gamma   90.00
#
_symmetry.space_group_name_H-M   'P 1'
#
loop_
_entity.id
_entity.type
_entity.pdbx_description
1 polymer ?
#
loop_
_entity_poly.entity_id
_entity_poly.type
_entity_poly.pdbx_seq_one_letter_code
_entity_poly.pdbx_strand_id
1 'polypeptide(L)'
;MRAHLNVHETLDSAVQRLFIATEPPTYMRPHRHPESHKWELFIVLEGQIDLLIFNDAGHVIQRPPMSRTATRAVEIPPNTWHACVCMQSGTVALEVKEGAYIPTTERDFAPWSPPENTTEVAAYLSWMRQAQPA
;
A
#
# COMPACT_ATOMS: atom_id res chain seq x y z
N MET A 1 5.60 -12.60 -1.82
CA MET A 1 4.44 -13.29 -1.21
C MET A 1 3.72 -12.29 -0.30
N ARG A 2 2.39 -12.24 -0.37
CA ARG A 2 1.53 -11.42 0.50
C ARG A 2 0.38 -12.30 0.99
N ALA A 3 0.07 -12.22 2.28
CA ALA A 3 -1.09 -12.87 2.87
C ALA A 3 -1.87 -11.87 3.73
N HIS A 4 -3.19 -12.00 3.74
CA HIS A 4 -4.09 -11.16 4.53
C HIS A 4 -4.76 -12.00 5.62
N LEU A 5 -4.87 -11.45 6.82
CA LEU A 5 -5.71 -11.98 7.89
C LEU A 5 -6.74 -10.91 8.28
N ASN A 6 -7.98 -11.13 7.86
CA ASN A 6 -9.13 -10.33 8.29
C ASN A 6 -9.48 -10.66 9.75
N VAL A 7 -9.74 -9.66 10.58
CA VAL A 7 -10.20 -9.85 11.98
C VAL A 7 -11.66 -9.48 12.21
N HIS A 8 -12.35 -9.13 11.14
CA HIS A 8 -13.79 -8.94 11.04
C HIS A 8 -14.44 -10.18 10.43
N GLU A 9 -15.70 -10.45 10.82
CA GLU A 9 -16.41 -11.67 10.43
C GLU A 9 -16.81 -11.71 8.95
N THR A 10 -17.13 -10.54 8.38
CA THR A 10 -17.63 -10.43 7.00
C THR A 10 -16.92 -9.31 6.25
N LEU A 11 -16.80 -9.48 4.93
CA LEU A 11 -16.24 -8.46 4.04
C LEU A 11 -17.12 -7.21 3.93
N ASP A 12 -18.40 -7.32 4.30
CA ASP A 12 -19.38 -6.22 4.32
C ASP A 12 -19.29 -5.33 5.58
N SER A 13 -18.31 -5.58 6.47
CA SER A 13 -18.14 -4.75 7.68
C SER A 13 -17.99 -3.27 7.33
N ALA A 14 -18.59 -2.39 8.14
CA ALA A 14 -18.48 -0.94 8.00
C ALA A 14 -17.04 -0.41 8.13
N VAL A 15 -16.12 -1.23 8.66
CA VAL A 15 -14.68 -0.93 8.72
C VAL A 15 -13.91 -2.24 8.49
N GLN A 16 -13.05 -2.27 7.47
CA GLN A 16 -12.10 -3.36 7.25
C GLN A 16 -10.95 -3.26 8.25
N ARG A 17 -10.56 -4.38 8.83
CA ARG A 17 -9.42 -4.50 9.76
C ARG A 17 -8.67 -5.76 9.38
N LEU A 18 -7.45 -5.63 8.86
CA LEU A 18 -6.68 -6.77 8.39
C LEU A 18 -5.19 -6.62 8.67
N PHE A 19 -4.56 -7.74 9.02
CA PHE A 19 -3.12 -7.83 9.00
C PHE A 19 -2.65 -8.20 7.60
N ILE A 20 -1.55 -7.58 7.18
CA ILE A 20 -0.86 -7.87 5.93
C ILE A 20 0.53 -8.37 6.29
N ALA A 21 0.81 -9.64 5.99
CA ALA A 21 2.12 -10.23 6.09
C ALA A 21 2.79 -10.26 4.71
N THR A 22 4.03 -9.80 4.62
CA THR A 22 4.70 -9.64 3.33
C THR A 22 6.21 -9.90 3.40
N GLU A 23 6.74 -10.52 2.35
CA GLU A 23 8.16 -10.78 2.15
C GLU A 23 8.72 -10.01 0.96
N PRO A 24 9.95 -9.51 0.99
CA PRO A 24 10.63 -9.04 -0.21
C PRO A 24 10.68 -10.17 -1.27
N PRO A 25 10.58 -9.85 -2.57
CA PRO A 25 10.41 -8.52 -3.15
C PRO A 25 8.91 -8.25 -3.45
N THR A 26 8.07 -8.08 -2.43
CA THR A 26 6.64 -7.76 -2.63
C THR A 26 6.40 -6.25 -2.59
N TYR A 27 5.46 -5.79 -3.41
CA TYR A 27 4.90 -4.44 -3.33
C TYR A 27 3.38 -4.49 -3.51
N MET A 28 2.72 -3.39 -3.17
CA MET A 28 1.32 -3.14 -3.49
C MET A 28 1.32 -2.15 -4.66
N ARG A 29 0.69 -2.52 -5.78
CA ARG A 29 0.63 -1.66 -6.97
C ARG A 29 0.08 -0.28 -6.59
N PRO A 30 0.66 0.82 -7.12
CA PRO A 30 0.12 2.14 -6.85
C PRO A 30 -1.36 2.25 -7.21
N HIS A 31 -2.15 2.71 -6.26
CA HIS A 31 -3.60 2.80 -6.38
C HIS A 31 -4.14 3.96 -5.54
N ARG A 32 -5.45 4.18 -5.63
CA ARG A 32 -6.18 5.16 -4.80
C ARG A 32 -7.55 4.63 -4.40
N HIS A 33 -8.16 5.32 -3.45
CA HIS A 33 -9.52 5.09 -2.98
C HIS A 33 -10.35 6.36 -3.21
N PRO A 34 -11.10 6.48 -4.32
CA PRO A 34 -11.71 7.74 -4.74
C PRO A 34 -12.88 8.20 -3.87
N GLU A 35 -13.51 7.30 -3.12
CA GLU A 35 -14.64 7.63 -2.27
C GLU A 35 -14.21 8.54 -1.10
N SER A 36 -14.92 9.65 -0.87
CA SER A 36 -14.53 10.69 0.08
C SER A 36 -14.41 10.26 1.55
N HIS A 37 -14.98 9.10 1.91
CA HIS A 37 -14.91 8.53 3.25
C HIS A 37 -13.84 7.45 3.37
N LYS A 38 -13.24 6.99 2.27
CA LYS A 38 -12.38 5.80 2.24
C LYS A 38 -10.92 6.18 2.43
N TRP A 39 -10.60 6.61 3.65
CA TRP A 39 -9.23 6.75 4.13
C TRP A 39 -8.62 5.36 4.45
N GLU A 40 -7.29 5.30 4.51
CA GLU A 40 -6.55 4.10 4.90
C GLU A 40 -5.56 4.39 6.02
N LEU A 41 -5.71 3.73 7.16
CA LEU A 41 -4.73 3.76 8.25
C LEU A 41 -3.84 2.53 8.14
N PHE A 42 -2.53 2.77 8.01
CA PHE A 42 -1.52 1.72 7.89
C PHE A 42 -0.56 1.80 9.07
N ILE A 43 -0.33 0.68 9.77
CA ILE A 43 0.51 0.60 10.97
C ILE A 43 1.48 -0.56 10.83
N VAL A 44 2.80 -0.30 10.87
CA VAL A 44 3.81 -1.36 10.86
C VAL A 44 4.04 -1.90 12.27
N LEU A 45 3.94 -3.22 12.41
CA LEU A 45 4.09 -3.94 13.68
C LEU A 45 5.47 -4.57 13.79
N GLU A 46 5.92 -5.24 12.72
CA GLU A 46 7.18 -5.96 12.59
C GLU A 46 7.78 -5.63 11.22
N GLY A 47 9.10 -5.55 11.10
CA GLY A 47 9.78 -5.30 9.83
C GLY A 47 9.74 -3.85 9.33
N GLN A 48 9.81 -3.69 8.02
CA GLN A 48 9.86 -2.38 7.35
C GLN A 48 9.17 -2.42 5.99
N ILE A 49 8.28 -1.46 5.77
CA ILE A 49 7.71 -1.08 4.48
C ILE A 49 8.07 0.38 4.23
N ASP A 50 8.33 0.72 2.97
CA ASP A 50 8.28 2.13 2.57
C ASP A 50 6.93 2.40 1.90
N LEU A 51 6.23 3.42 2.38
CA LEU A 51 5.08 3.99 1.69
C LEU A 51 5.59 4.99 0.66
N LEU A 52 5.08 4.94 -0.57
CA LEU A 52 5.33 5.93 -1.60
C LEU A 52 4.02 6.65 -1.89
N ILE A 53 4.04 7.98 -1.84
CA ILE A 53 2.92 8.84 -2.25
C ILE A 53 3.31 9.52 -3.56
N PHE A 54 2.39 9.54 -4.52
CA PHE A 54 2.62 10.05 -5.87
C PHE A 54 1.72 11.24 -6.18
N ASN A 55 2.16 12.08 -7.11
CA ASN A 55 1.27 13.00 -7.82
C ASN A 55 0.61 12.30 -9.03
N ASP A 56 -0.26 13.03 -9.73
CA ASP A 56 -0.97 12.51 -10.93
C ASP A 56 -0.06 12.22 -12.14
N ALA A 57 1.20 12.65 -12.12
CA ALA A 57 2.18 12.32 -13.16
C ALA A 57 3.01 11.08 -12.81
N GLY A 58 2.78 10.46 -11.63
CA GLY A 58 3.56 9.33 -11.15
C GLY A 58 4.90 9.66 -10.54
N HIS A 59 5.20 10.93 -10.28
CA HIS A 59 6.38 11.31 -9.50
C HIS A 59 6.12 11.06 -8.02
N VAL A 60 7.09 10.45 -7.34
CA VAL A 60 7.08 10.31 -5.88
C VAL A 60 7.19 11.71 -5.28
N ILE A 61 6.26 12.06 -4.40
CA ILE A 61 6.25 13.34 -3.66
C ILE A 61 6.52 13.14 -2.17
N GLN A 62 6.29 11.94 -1.64
CA GLN A 62 6.68 11.57 -0.28
C GLN A 62 7.05 10.08 -0.23
N ARG A 63 8.02 9.74 0.62
CA ARG A 63 8.43 8.35 0.88
C ARG A 63 8.74 8.11 2.36
N PRO A 64 7.74 8.10 3.26
CA PRO A 64 8.01 7.82 4.66
C PRO A 64 8.44 6.35 4.84
N PRO A 65 9.61 6.08 5.45
CA PRO A 65 9.96 4.72 5.87
C PRO A 65 9.12 4.35 7.08
N MET A 66 8.48 3.18 7.03
CA MET A 66 7.59 2.71 8.07
C MET A 66 8.15 1.49 8.79
N SER A 67 8.41 1.63 10.09
CA SER A 67 8.95 0.58 10.96
C SER A 67 8.70 0.91 12.44
N ARG A 68 9.18 0.05 13.36
CA ARG A 68 9.14 0.32 14.81
C ARG A 68 10.04 1.49 15.25
N THR A 69 11.06 1.82 14.46
CA THR A 69 12.08 2.84 14.78
C THR A 69 11.96 4.11 13.92
N ALA A 70 11.03 4.12 12.97
CA ALA A 70 10.72 5.25 12.08
C ALA A 70 9.24 5.62 12.20
N THR A 71 8.59 6.00 11.09
CA THR A 71 7.15 6.33 11.08
C THR A 71 6.33 5.07 11.29
N ARG A 72 5.79 4.88 12.50
CA ARG A 72 5.10 3.64 12.83
C ARG A 72 3.71 3.52 12.19
N ALA A 73 3.02 4.63 12.02
CA ALA A 73 1.66 4.69 11.49
C ALA A 73 1.49 5.90 10.57
N VAL A 74 0.65 5.73 9.55
CA VAL A 74 0.24 6.78 8.62
C VAL A 74 -1.23 6.62 8.31
N GLU A 75 -1.94 7.73 8.23
CA GLU A 75 -3.28 7.77 7.64
C GLU A 75 -3.16 8.41 6.26
N ILE A 76 -3.63 7.68 5.24
CA ILE A 76 -3.61 8.08 3.85
C ILE A 76 -4.99 8.66 3.54
N PRO A 77 -5.06 9.95 3.13
CA PRO A 77 -6.33 10.56 2.76
C PRO A 77 -6.97 9.87 1.55
N PRO A 78 -8.30 9.94 1.42
CA PRO A 78 -9.00 9.51 0.22
C PRO A 78 -8.41 10.14 -1.05
N ASN A 79 -8.55 9.43 -2.17
CA ASN A 79 -8.13 9.86 -3.49
C ASN A 79 -6.62 10.20 -3.61
N THR A 80 -5.79 9.65 -2.72
CA THR A 80 -4.33 9.80 -2.77
C THR A 80 -3.71 8.62 -3.53
N TRP A 81 -2.85 8.89 -4.52
CA TRP A 81 -2.05 7.84 -5.16
C TRP A 81 -0.96 7.35 -4.21
N HIS A 82 -1.04 6.09 -3.81
CA HIS A 82 -0.09 5.51 -2.87
C HIS A 82 0.25 4.06 -3.21
N ALA A 83 1.41 3.63 -2.75
CA ALA A 83 1.91 2.27 -2.89
C ALA A 83 2.77 1.89 -1.68
N CYS A 84 2.91 0.61 -1.41
CA CYS A 84 3.80 0.09 -0.36
C CYS A 84 4.82 -0.86 -0.97
N VAL A 85 6.09 -0.75 -0.57
CA VAL A 85 7.14 -1.71 -0.95
C VAL A 85 7.74 -2.35 0.30
N CYS A 86 7.79 -3.68 0.33
CA CYS A 86 8.36 -4.43 1.45
C CYS A 86 9.90 -4.36 1.41
N MET A 87 10.49 -3.80 2.45
CA MET A 87 11.94 -3.57 2.55
C MET A 87 12.65 -4.62 3.39
N GLN A 88 11.94 -5.25 4.34
CA GLN A 88 12.51 -6.23 5.26
C GLN A 88 11.70 -7.54 5.28
N SER A 89 12.38 -8.68 5.39
CA SER A 89 11.74 -9.98 5.59
C SER A 89 10.95 -10.03 6.91
N GLY A 90 9.87 -10.81 6.95
CA GLY A 90 8.99 -10.91 8.11
C GLY A 90 8.17 -9.66 8.41
N THR A 91 7.91 -8.80 7.40
CA THR A 91 7.16 -7.56 7.64
C THR A 91 5.67 -7.84 7.82
N VAL A 92 5.12 -7.29 8.90
CA VAL A 92 3.69 -7.36 9.25
C VAL A 92 3.16 -5.97 9.52
N ALA A 93 2.06 -5.63 8.86
CA ALA A 93 1.33 -4.38 9.08
C ALA A 93 -0.15 -4.65 9.40
N LEU A 94 -0.79 -3.70 10.08
CA LEU A 94 -2.24 -3.61 10.23
C LEU A 94 -2.73 -2.52 9.29
N GLU A 95 -3.72 -2.85 8.46
CA GLU A 95 -4.46 -1.93 7.61
C GLU A 95 -5.89 -1.79 8.17
N VAL A 96 -6.38 -0.55 8.24
CA VAL A 96 -7.75 -0.23 8.61
C VAL A 96 -8.34 0.71 7.56
N LYS A 97 -9.52 0.38 7.05
CA LYS A 97 -10.22 1.18 6.03
C LYS A 97 -11.71 1.31 6.35
N GLU A 98 -12.26 2.49 6.11
CA GLU A 98 -13.71 2.69 6.21
C GLU A 98 -14.45 2.02 5.04
N GLY A 99 -15.57 1.37 5.34
CA GLY A 99 -16.46 0.73 4.37
C GLY A 99 -16.23 -0.76 4.16
N ALA A 100 -17.12 -1.36 3.37
CA ALA A 100 -17.02 -2.75 2.93
C ALA A 100 -15.82 -2.96 2.00
N TYR A 101 -15.35 -4.22 1.90
CA TYR A 101 -14.35 -4.57 0.91
C TYR A 101 -14.92 -4.43 -0.50
N ILE A 102 -14.31 -3.52 -1.27
CA ILE A 102 -14.60 -3.32 -2.69
C ILE A 102 -13.27 -3.53 -3.42
N PRO A 103 -13.18 -4.52 -4.33
CA PRO A 103 -11.99 -4.71 -5.16
C PRO A 103 -11.62 -3.43 -5.90
N THR A 104 -10.34 -3.07 -5.87
CA THR A 104 -9.83 -1.93 -6.64
C THR A 104 -10.07 -2.17 -8.13
N THR A 105 -10.75 -1.23 -8.78
CA THR A 105 -11.00 -1.31 -10.23
C THR A 105 -9.77 -0.83 -11.02
N GLU A 106 -9.64 -1.22 -12.29
CA GLU A 106 -8.45 -0.86 -13.08
C GLU A 106 -8.22 0.65 -13.20
N ARG A 107 -9.28 1.46 -13.24
CA ARG A 107 -9.18 2.94 -13.27
C ARG A 107 -8.61 3.56 -11.99
N ASP A 108 -8.61 2.79 -10.90
CA ASP A 108 -8.15 3.22 -9.57
C ASP A 108 -6.77 2.64 -9.24
N PHE A 109 -6.19 1.84 -10.16
CA PHE A 109 -4.75 1.64 -10.23
C PHE A 109 -4.11 2.74 -11.07
N ALA A 110 -2.89 3.12 -10.70
CA ALA A 110 -2.17 4.17 -11.39
C ALA A 110 -1.80 3.71 -12.82
N PRO A 111 -2.18 4.46 -13.89
CA PRO A 111 -1.98 4.03 -15.27
C PRO A 111 -0.50 3.94 -15.69
N TRP A 112 0.40 4.62 -14.97
CA TRP A 112 1.85 4.54 -15.16
C TRP A 112 2.50 3.34 -14.46
N SER A 113 1.74 2.60 -13.65
CA SER A 113 2.25 1.40 -12.97
C SER A 113 1.88 0.13 -13.76
N PRO A 114 2.82 -0.81 -13.93
CA PRO A 114 2.53 -2.03 -14.65
C PRO A 114 1.49 -2.87 -13.90
N PRO A 115 0.55 -3.52 -14.61
CA PRO A 115 -0.31 -4.53 -14.01
C PRO A 115 0.51 -5.66 -13.36
N GLU A 116 -0.06 -6.28 -12.33
CA GLU A 116 0.57 -7.46 -11.74
C GLU A 116 0.71 -8.60 -12.79
N ASN A 117 1.75 -9.42 -12.65
CA ASN A 117 2.07 -10.54 -13.54
C ASN A 117 2.54 -10.17 -14.96
N THR A 118 2.93 -8.92 -15.22
CA THR A 118 3.59 -8.54 -16.48
C THR A 118 5.12 -8.55 -16.35
N THR A 119 5.82 -8.49 -17.48
CA THR A 119 7.30 -8.51 -17.56
C THR A 119 7.95 -7.25 -16.98
N GLU A 120 7.23 -6.14 -16.93
CA GLU A 120 7.71 -4.83 -16.48
C GLU A 120 7.77 -4.75 -14.94
N VAL A 121 7.06 -5.64 -14.23
CA VAL A 121 6.94 -5.63 -12.77
C VAL A 121 8.31 -5.67 -12.08
N ALA A 122 9.25 -6.46 -12.58
CA ALA A 122 10.57 -6.60 -11.96
C ALA A 122 11.37 -5.29 -12.02
N ALA A 123 11.36 -4.60 -13.16
CA ALA A 123 12.04 -3.33 -13.34
C ALA A 123 11.36 -2.22 -12.50
N TYR A 124 10.03 -2.19 -12.51
CA TYR A 124 9.26 -1.21 -11.74
C TYR A 124 9.47 -1.36 -10.24
N LEU A 125 9.49 -2.58 -9.73
CA LEU A 125 9.77 -2.84 -8.33
C LEU A 125 11.20 -2.44 -7.93
N SER A 126 12.18 -2.71 -8.79
CA SER A 126 13.56 -2.28 -8.55
C SER A 126 13.66 -0.76 -8.44
N TRP A 127 12.91 -0.04 -9.29
CA TRP A 127 12.76 1.41 -9.21
C TRP A 127 12.07 1.84 -7.91
N MET A 128 10.92 1.25 -7.54
CA MET A 128 10.18 1.61 -6.31
C MET A 128 11.04 1.48 -5.05
N ARG A 129 11.93 0.48 -4.98
CA ARG A 129 12.85 0.30 -3.85
C ARG A 129 13.88 1.43 -3.71
N GLN A 130 14.09 2.24 -4.74
CA GLN A 130 15.15 3.26 -4.81
C GLN A 130 14.62 4.68 -5.04
N ALA A 131 13.43 4.83 -5.63
CA ALA A 131 12.80 6.10 -5.98
C ALA A 131 12.72 7.07 -4.78
N GLN A 132 13.16 8.30 -4.96
CA GLN A 132 13.11 9.34 -3.93
C GLN A 132 12.10 10.42 -4.33
N PRO A 133 11.52 11.14 -3.36
CA PRO A 133 10.79 12.36 -3.65
C PRO A 133 11.64 13.35 -4.46
N ALA A 134 11.03 14.00 -5.45
CA ALA A 134 11.63 15.11 -6.17
C ALA A 134 11.61 16.41 -5.37
#